data_AF-A0A7W4E454-F1
#
_entry.id   AF-A0A7W4E454-F1
#
_cell.length_a   1.000
_cell.length_b   1.000
_cell.length_c   1.000
_cell.angle_alpha   90.00
_cell.angle_beta   90.00
_cell.angle_gamma   90.00
#
_symmetry.space_group_name_H-M   'P 1'
#
loop_
_entity.id
_entity.type
_entity.pdbx_description
1 polymer ?
#
loop_
_entity_poly.entity_id
_entity_poly.type
_entity_poly.pdbx_seq_one_letter_code
_entity_poly.pdbx_strand_id
1 'polypeptide(L)'
;MKIYIKTPLLDNSQTVPHMVEHCLRRSLSLNPQWFFEKKLPYEQWIQGEWTYVICDQQIDSEDLIKEIKMPLVKQVYLTEKNPFKEELIGVSRGSQVFEAMLQKIVDPKIVLNSWKGKNWDVVNFYHKKYFQEENFLVFDENVEDRNEYNFIFCGKNVQEENSSINRKFSLIFNFNNTLILGYQGYDLYHYWFLIFSWVMLENYCSYFQRYQLGIYYYEITVLDHFRDYMWITTPNIDYSGLDLIFFEKGKSYFIGLLRDFWFKEKLFFGNYMYGLPATRDEVIALCESFSWNYFQKEVLTPLNEMKKGA
;
A
#
# COMPACT_ATOMS: atom_id res chain seq x y z
N MET A 1 15.73 0.53 -5.21
CA MET A 1 14.83 1.35 -6.04
C MET A 1 13.53 0.59 -6.27
N LYS A 2 12.44 1.34 -6.38
CA LYS A 2 11.06 0.84 -6.49
C LYS A 2 10.36 1.55 -7.64
N ILE A 3 9.66 0.81 -8.50
CA ILE A 3 8.81 1.35 -9.56
C ILE A 3 7.37 1.00 -9.24
N TYR A 4 6.50 2.01 -9.19
CA TYR A 4 5.07 1.89 -9.02
C TYR A 4 4.39 2.24 -10.34
N ILE A 5 3.58 1.34 -10.87
CA ILE A 5 2.87 1.53 -12.13
C ILE A 5 1.39 1.60 -11.82
N LYS A 6 0.70 2.68 -12.21
CA LYS A 6 -0.75 2.76 -12.03
C LYS A 6 -1.45 1.73 -12.90
N THR A 7 -2.08 0.76 -12.27
CA THR A 7 -2.77 -0.37 -12.88
C THR A 7 -4.17 -0.52 -12.30
N PRO A 8 -5.13 0.32 -12.74
CA PRO A 8 -6.51 0.30 -12.27
C PRO A 8 -7.20 -1.06 -12.43
N LEU A 9 -8.11 -1.40 -11.53
CA LEU A 9 -8.89 -2.62 -11.66
C LEU A 9 -9.66 -2.63 -12.99
N LEU A 10 -9.64 -3.77 -13.69
CA LEU A 10 -10.49 -3.99 -14.86
C LEU A 10 -11.69 -4.83 -14.42
N ASP A 11 -12.90 -4.28 -14.61
CA ASP A 11 -14.15 -4.91 -14.18
C ASP A 11 -14.13 -5.34 -12.70
N ASN A 12 -13.60 -4.47 -11.84
CA ASN A 12 -13.42 -4.67 -10.39
C ASN A 12 -12.52 -5.86 -10.01
N SER A 13 -11.57 -6.21 -10.88
CA SER A 13 -10.65 -7.34 -10.71
C SER A 13 -9.21 -6.94 -11.07
N GLN A 14 -8.24 -7.44 -10.30
CA GLN A 14 -6.80 -7.24 -10.56
C GLN A 14 -6.22 -8.32 -11.49
N THR A 15 -7.04 -9.25 -11.98
CA THR A 15 -6.55 -10.41 -12.73
C THR A 15 -5.85 -10.04 -14.05
N VAL A 16 -6.33 -9.03 -14.77
CA VAL A 16 -5.66 -8.58 -16.00
C VAL A 16 -4.32 -7.90 -15.72
N PRO A 17 -4.21 -6.91 -14.81
CA PRO A 17 -2.91 -6.35 -14.47
C PRO A 17 -1.94 -7.40 -13.90
N HIS A 18 -2.41 -8.34 -13.10
CA HIS A 18 -1.60 -9.46 -12.61
C HIS A 18 -1.11 -10.38 -13.75
N MET A 19 -1.96 -10.69 -14.74
CA MET A 19 -1.50 -11.43 -15.92
C MET A 19 -0.50 -10.63 -16.76
N VAL A 20 -0.64 -9.30 -16.85
CA VAL A 20 0.36 -8.46 -17.54
C VAL A 20 1.70 -8.54 -16.83
N GLU A 21 1.72 -8.46 -15.50
CA GLU A 21 2.91 -8.64 -14.67
C GLU A 21 3.67 -9.93 -15.04
N HIS A 22 2.99 -11.08 -15.01
CA HIS A 22 3.58 -12.37 -15.44
C HIS A 22 4.16 -12.31 -16.86
N CYS A 23 3.48 -11.60 -17.76
CA CYS A 23 3.87 -11.46 -19.17
C CYS A 23 5.01 -10.47 -19.42
N LEU A 24 5.38 -9.63 -18.44
CA LEU A 24 6.55 -8.73 -18.57
C LEU A 24 7.84 -9.52 -18.74
N ARG A 25 7.88 -10.79 -18.30
CA ARG A 25 9.01 -11.69 -18.52
C ARG A 25 9.19 -11.97 -20.01
N ARG A 26 10.19 -11.34 -20.62
CA ARG A 26 10.39 -11.38 -22.08
C ARG A 26 10.97 -12.68 -22.62
N SER A 27 11.53 -13.52 -21.74
CA SER A 27 12.23 -14.74 -22.14
C SER A 27 11.50 -15.99 -21.65
N LEU A 28 11.08 -16.81 -22.61
CA LEU A 28 10.70 -18.21 -22.40
C LEU A 28 11.89 -19.15 -22.22
N SER A 29 13.10 -18.63 -22.37
CA SER A 29 14.29 -19.46 -22.34
C SER A 29 14.45 -20.06 -20.94
N LEU A 30 14.21 -21.36 -20.89
CA LEU A 30 14.56 -22.29 -19.83
C LEU A 30 16.09 -22.44 -19.70
N ASN A 31 16.89 -21.50 -20.27
CA ASN A 31 18.33 -21.54 -20.12
C ASN A 31 18.65 -21.36 -18.63
N PRO A 32 19.14 -22.40 -17.94
CA PRO A 32 19.44 -22.30 -16.51
C PRO A 32 20.48 -21.22 -16.24
N GLN A 33 21.35 -20.94 -17.21
CA GLN A 33 22.33 -19.88 -17.10
C GLN A 33 21.67 -18.50 -16.98
N TRP A 34 20.58 -18.23 -17.69
CA TRP A 34 19.82 -16.98 -17.54
C TRP A 34 19.06 -16.89 -16.22
N PHE A 35 18.68 -18.02 -15.63
CA PHE A 35 18.11 -18.04 -14.28
C PHE A 35 19.13 -17.58 -13.22
N PHE A 36 20.42 -17.88 -13.41
CA PHE A 36 21.50 -17.43 -12.52
C PHE A 36 22.13 -16.08 -12.93
N GLU A 37 22.01 -15.67 -14.20
CA GLU A 37 22.56 -14.42 -14.72
C GLU A 37 21.58 -13.24 -14.64
N LYS A 38 20.27 -13.50 -14.76
CA LYS A 38 19.27 -12.46 -14.50
C LYS A 38 19.19 -12.22 -13.01
N LYS A 39 19.72 -11.09 -12.58
CA LYS A 39 19.35 -10.43 -11.32
C LYS A 39 17.89 -10.01 -11.48
N LEU A 40 16.98 -10.93 -11.18
CA LEU A 40 15.55 -10.67 -11.35
C LEU A 40 15.16 -9.46 -10.48
N PRO A 41 14.22 -8.61 -10.93
CA PRO A 41 13.47 -7.79 -10.01
C PRO A 41 12.79 -8.73 -9.00
N TYR A 42 13.27 -8.70 -7.77
CA TYR A 42 12.80 -9.58 -6.71
C TYR A 42 11.58 -8.92 -6.09
N GLU A 43 10.40 -9.48 -6.37
CA GLU A 43 9.12 -9.16 -5.76
C GLU A 43 8.28 -8.12 -6.52
N GLN A 44 7.12 -8.58 -6.98
CA GLN A 44 6.09 -7.80 -7.65
C GLN A 44 4.80 -8.09 -6.89
N TRP A 45 4.20 -7.04 -6.33
CA TRP A 45 2.95 -7.15 -5.57
C TRP A 45 1.99 -6.11 -6.13
N ILE A 46 0.71 -6.48 -6.22
CA ILE A 46 -0.34 -5.51 -6.50
C ILE A 46 -0.85 -5.00 -5.16
N GLN A 47 -0.63 -3.72 -4.89
CA GLN A 47 -1.23 -3.04 -3.75
C GLN A 47 -2.31 -2.09 -4.30
N GLY A 48 -3.55 -2.55 -4.24
CA GLY A 48 -4.69 -1.81 -4.78
C GLY A 48 -4.63 -1.67 -6.30
N GLU A 49 -4.57 -0.44 -6.80
CA GLU A 49 -4.52 -0.11 -8.24
C GLU A 49 -3.11 0.23 -8.72
N TRP A 50 -2.10 -0.34 -8.06
CA TRP A 50 -0.69 -0.13 -8.36
C TRP A 50 0.04 -1.46 -8.45
N THR A 51 0.78 -1.64 -9.55
CA THR A 51 1.73 -2.74 -9.72
C THR A 51 3.09 -2.25 -9.28
N TYR A 52 3.67 -2.97 -8.32
CA TYR A 52 4.95 -2.66 -7.73
C TYR A 52 6.06 -3.53 -8.34
N VAL A 53 7.22 -2.94 -8.63
CA VAL A 53 8.40 -3.64 -9.12
C VAL A 53 9.61 -3.22 -8.30
N ILE A 54 10.17 -4.14 -7.50
CA ILE A 54 11.45 -3.89 -6.80
C ILE A 54 12.59 -4.16 -7.77
N CYS A 55 13.54 -3.23 -7.82
CA CYS A 55 14.74 -3.37 -8.62
C CYS A 55 15.92 -3.76 -7.72
N ASP A 56 16.65 -4.81 -8.09
CA ASP A 56 18.00 -5.03 -7.59
C ASP A 56 18.83 -3.75 -7.88
N GLN A 57 19.60 -3.29 -6.91
CA GLN A 57 20.39 -2.05 -6.96
C GLN A 57 21.41 -2.01 -8.11
N GLN A 58 21.59 -3.11 -8.84
CA GLN A 58 22.55 -3.27 -9.92
C GLN A 58 21.94 -3.10 -11.33
N ILE A 59 20.63 -2.85 -11.45
CA ILE A 59 19.96 -2.56 -12.73
C ILE A 59 19.62 -1.07 -12.79
N ASP A 60 19.97 -0.43 -13.91
CA ASP A 60 19.61 0.95 -14.17
C ASP A 60 18.08 1.10 -14.39
N SER A 61 17.52 2.16 -13.80
CA SER A 61 16.07 2.42 -13.83
C SER A 61 15.54 2.63 -15.25
N GLU A 62 16.31 3.29 -16.12
CA GLU A 62 15.88 3.61 -17.48
C GLU A 62 15.83 2.35 -18.33
N ASP A 63 16.80 1.45 -18.16
CA ASP A 63 16.83 0.16 -18.84
C ASP A 63 15.65 -0.75 -18.43
N LEU A 64 15.30 -0.76 -17.15
CA LEU A 64 14.16 -1.53 -16.67
C LEU A 64 12.82 -0.93 -17.14
N ILE A 65 12.66 0.39 -17.06
CA ILE A 65 11.46 1.09 -17.59
C ILE A 65 11.29 0.77 -19.07
N LYS A 66 12.39 0.80 -19.84
CA LYS A 66 12.39 0.42 -21.24
C LYS A 66 11.94 -1.03 -21.41
N GLU A 67 12.46 -1.98 -20.64
CA GLU A 67 12.05 -3.39 -20.71
C GLU A 67 10.56 -3.58 -20.43
N ILE A 68 10.04 -2.96 -19.37
CA ILE A 68 8.63 -3.04 -18.96
C ILE A 68 7.70 -2.50 -20.06
N LYS A 69 8.10 -1.43 -20.75
CA LYS A 69 7.31 -0.81 -21.84
C LYS A 69 7.33 -1.62 -23.14
N MET A 70 8.22 -2.60 -23.29
CA MET A 70 8.31 -3.34 -24.55
C MET A 70 7.05 -4.19 -24.81
N PRO A 71 6.66 -4.38 -26.08
CA PRO A 71 5.48 -5.18 -26.41
C PRO A 71 5.54 -6.57 -25.80
N LEU A 72 4.43 -7.00 -25.21
CA LEU A 72 4.28 -8.35 -24.69
C LEU A 72 4.45 -9.39 -25.80
N VAL A 73 4.97 -10.57 -25.43
CA VAL A 73 5.15 -11.70 -26.35
C VAL A 73 4.02 -12.71 -26.13
N LYS A 74 3.22 -12.98 -27.18
CA LYS A 74 2.06 -13.89 -27.10
C LYS A 74 2.41 -15.28 -26.58
N GLN A 75 3.59 -15.77 -26.93
CA GLN A 75 4.04 -17.09 -26.48
C GLN A 75 4.32 -17.13 -24.97
N VAL A 76 4.79 -16.03 -24.36
CA VAL A 76 4.94 -15.92 -22.89
C VAL A 76 3.58 -16.03 -22.23
N TYR A 77 2.60 -15.25 -22.69
CA TYR A 77 1.23 -15.33 -22.19
C TYR A 77 0.63 -16.75 -22.28
N LEU A 78 0.88 -17.47 -23.38
CA LEU A 78 0.39 -18.86 -23.52
C LEU A 78 1.03 -19.80 -22.49
N THR A 79 2.29 -19.58 -22.13
CA THR A 79 3.00 -20.34 -21.10
C THR A 79 2.51 -20.00 -19.69
N GLU A 80 2.39 -18.70 -19.37
CA GLU A 80 2.01 -18.20 -18.04
C GLU A 80 0.55 -18.52 -17.65
N LYS A 81 -0.31 -18.81 -18.64
CA LYS A 81 -1.72 -19.18 -18.39
C LYS A 81 -1.93 -20.27 -17.36
N ASN A 82 -1.11 -21.32 -17.38
CA ASN A 82 -1.28 -22.49 -16.52
C ASN A 82 -0.77 -22.21 -15.10
N PRO A 83 0.49 -21.75 -14.88
CA PRO A 83 0.95 -21.31 -13.57
C PRO A 83 0.02 -20.30 -12.90
N PHE A 84 -0.42 -19.30 -13.67
CA PHE A 84 -1.34 -18.27 -13.19
C PHE A 84 -2.70 -18.84 -12.77
N LYS A 85 -3.15 -19.93 -13.41
CA LYS A 85 -4.39 -20.61 -12.99
C LYS A 85 -4.26 -21.19 -11.60
N GLU A 86 -3.14 -21.84 -11.34
CA GLU A 86 -2.86 -22.51 -10.07
C GLU A 86 -2.73 -21.46 -8.95
N GLU A 87 -2.05 -20.35 -9.23
CA GLU A 87 -1.92 -19.23 -8.30
C GLU A 87 -3.27 -18.61 -7.92
N LEU A 88 -4.14 -18.33 -8.90
CA LEU A 88 -5.47 -17.79 -8.64
C LEU A 88 -6.38 -18.75 -7.85
N ILE A 89 -6.06 -20.05 -7.80
CA ILE A 89 -6.78 -21.03 -6.96
C ILE A 89 -6.19 -21.02 -5.55
N GLY A 90 -4.87 -20.87 -5.43
CA GLY A 90 -4.12 -20.84 -4.17
C GLY A 90 -4.13 -19.49 -3.46
N VAL A 91 -5.24 -18.75 -3.50
CA VAL A 91 -5.32 -17.40 -2.92
C VAL A 91 -4.99 -17.45 -1.42
N SER A 92 -4.00 -16.64 -1.00
CA SER A 92 -3.59 -16.57 0.39
C SER A 92 -4.71 -16.05 1.30
N ARG A 93 -4.69 -16.42 2.59
CA ARG A 93 -5.62 -15.86 3.59
C ARG A 93 -5.55 -14.33 3.66
N GLY A 94 -4.35 -13.75 3.51
CA GLY A 94 -4.16 -12.30 3.49
C GLY A 94 -4.92 -11.63 2.33
N SER A 95 -4.83 -12.21 1.14
CA SER A 95 -5.55 -11.70 -0.04
C SER A 95 -7.07 -11.82 0.11
N GLN A 96 -7.58 -12.89 0.74
CA GLN A 96 -9.01 -13.05 1.04
C GLN A 96 -9.50 -11.99 2.03
N VAL A 97 -8.71 -11.73 3.08
CA VAL A 97 -8.99 -10.70 4.09
C VAL A 97 -9.03 -9.32 3.43
N PHE A 98 -8.04 -9.00 2.60
CA PHE A 98 -7.97 -7.72 1.90
C PHE A 98 -9.14 -7.52 0.92
N GLU A 99 -9.50 -8.53 0.11
CA GLU A 99 -10.67 -8.46 -0.77
C GLU A 99 -11.96 -8.22 0.03
N ALA A 100 -12.16 -8.93 1.14
CA ALA A 100 -13.32 -8.73 2.01
C ALA A 100 -13.35 -7.33 2.65
N MET A 101 -12.19 -6.73 2.93
CA MET A 101 -12.11 -5.32 3.37
C MET A 101 -12.55 -4.37 2.25
N LEU A 102 -12.04 -4.56 1.02
CA LEU A 102 -12.44 -3.73 -0.12
C LEU A 102 -13.94 -3.83 -0.41
N GLN A 103 -14.51 -5.03 -0.33
CA GLN A 103 -15.95 -5.24 -0.50
C GLN A 103 -16.78 -4.53 0.57
N LYS A 104 -16.26 -4.42 1.79
CA LYS A 104 -16.94 -3.78 2.92
C LYS A 104 -16.81 -2.26 2.89
N ILE A 105 -15.65 -1.74 2.53
CA ILE A 105 -15.31 -0.31 2.65
C ILE A 105 -15.53 0.44 1.33
N VAL A 106 -15.24 -0.20 0.20
CA VAL A 106 -15.13 0.46 -1.11
C VAL A 106 -16.31 0.10 -2.02
N ASP A 107 -16.40 -1.15 -2.49
CA ASP A 107 -17.49 -1.60 -3.36
C ASP A 107 -17.70 -3.12 -3.22
N PRO A 108 -18.90 -3.60 -2.85
CA PRO A 108 -19.19 -5.03 -2.71
C PRO A 108 -19.04 -5.84 -4.00
N LYS A 109 -18.89 -5.19 -5.17
CA LYS A 109 -18.64 -5.84 -6.46
C LYS A 109 -17.17 -6.16 -6.72
N ILE A 110 -16.24 -5.73 -5.86
CA ILE A 110 -14.80 -6.02 -6.01
C ILE A 110 -14.55 -7.51 -5.82
N VAL A 111 -13.88 -8.10 -6.82
CA VAL A 111 -13.41 -9.50 -6.79
C VAL A 111 -12.01 -9.49 -7.42
N LEU A 112 -10.99 -9.37 -6.58
CA LEU A 112 -9.61 -9.21 -6.99
C LEU A 112 -9.16 -10.41 -7.84
N ASN A 113 -9.40 -11.61 -7.34
CA ASN A 113 -8.95 -12.86 -7.96
C ASN A 113 -10.09 -13.53 -8.72
N SER A 114 -10.28 -13.15 -9.99
CA SER A 114 -11.34 -13.70 -10.83
C SER A 114 -10.77 -14.38 -12.07
N TRP A 115 -11.36 -15.49 -12.54
CA TRP A 115 -10.85 -16.09 -13.79
C TRP A 115 -11.20 -15.29 -15.06
N LYS A 116 -12.00 -14.23 -14.96
CA LYS A 116 -12.61 -13.50 -16.08
C LYS A 116 -11.63 -12.56 -16.77
N GLY A 117 -11.93 -12.19 -18.03
CA GLY A 117 -11.32 -11.04 -18.73
C GLY A 117 -9.91 -11.19 -19.31
N LYS A 118 -9.12 -12.20 -18.93
CA LYS A 118 -7.68 -12.29 -19.28
C LYS A 118 -7.32 -12.92 -20.63
N ASN A 119 -8.10 -12.67 -21.69
CA ASN A 119 -7.68 -13.13 -23.02
C ASN A 119 -6.48 -12.30 -23.55
N TRP A 120 -5.80 -12.79 -24.58
CA TRP A 120 -4.57 -12.15 -25.09
C TRP A 120 -4.80 -10.71 -25.51
N ASP A 121 -5.90 -10.44 -26.21
CA ASP A 121 -6.17 -9.12 -26.75
C ASP A 121 -6.43 -8.10 -25.64
N VAL A 122 -7.14 -8.52 -24.58
CA VAL A 122 -7.38 -7.68 -23.39
C VAL A 122 -6.08 -7.42 -22.61
N VAL A 123 -5.28 -8.45 -22.36
CA VAL A 123 -3.98 -8.33 -21.65
C VAL A 123 -3.03 -7.41 -22.41
N ASN A 124 -2.89 -7.61 -23.73
CA ASN A 124 -2.03 -6.80 -24.59
C ASN A 124 -2.55 -5.36 -24.72
N PHE A 125 -3.86 -5.17 -24.81
CA PHE A 125 -4.46 -3.82 -24.80
C PHE A 125 -4.20 -3.10 -23.47
N TYR A 126 -4.38 -3.79 -22.35
CA TYR A 126 -4.15 -3.25 -21.02
C TYR A 126 -2.70 -2.80 -20.84
N HIS A 127 -1.73 -3.64 -21.23
CA HIS A 127 -0.30 -3.29 -21.21
C HIS A 127 -0.02 -2.02 -22.00
N LYS A 128 -0.48 -1.95 -23.26
CA LYS A 128 -0.30 -0.77 -24.11
C LYS A 128 -0.91 0.51 -23.51
N LYS A 129 -2.00 0.39 -22.75
CA LYS A 129 -2.67 1.53 -22.15
C LYS A 129 -1.99 2.02 -20.87
N TYR A 130 -1.62 1.11 -19.98
CA TYR A 130 -1.21 1.46 -18.61
C TYR A 130 0.29 1.35 -18.37
N PHE A 131 1.01 0.48 -19.08
CA PHE A 131 2.46 0.34 -18.95
C PHE A 131 3.20 1.35 -19.83
N GLN A 132 2.83 2.61 -19.69
CA GLN A 132 3.43 3.78 -20.33
C GLN A 132 4.10 4.66 -19.27
N GLU A 133 5.13 5.39 -19.67
CA GLU A 133 5.99 6.12 -18.74
C GLU A 133 5.23 7.15 -17.93
N GLU A 134 4.22 7.80 -18.51
CA GLU A 134 3.35 8.74 -17.82
C GLU A 134 2.55 8.15 -16.65
N ASN A 135 2.55 6.83 -16.45
CA ASN A 135 1.88 6.12 -15.35
C ASN A 135 2.87 5.59 -14.29
N PHE A 136 4.16 5.94 -14.35
CA PHE A 136 5.20 5.32 -13.53
C PHE A 136 5.67 6.27 -12.41
N LEU A 137 5.55 5.86 -11.15
CA LEU A 137 6.32 6.46 -10.06
C LEU A 137 7.61 5.69 -9.80
N VAL A 138 8.75 6.33 -9.91
CA VAL A 138 10.03 5.75 -9.52
C VAL A 138 10.41 6.31 -8.14
N PHE A 139 10.92 5.46 -7.27
CA PHE A 139 11.32 5.83 -5.93
C PHE A 139 12.65 5.17 -5.61
N ASP A 140 13.68 5.99 -5.45
CA ASP A 140 14.98 5.50 -4.99
C ASP A 140 15.06 5.59 -3.46
N GLU A 141 15.37 4.44 -2.84
CA GLU A 141 15.53 4.34 -1.40
C GLU A 141 16.90 4.84 -0.93
N ASN A 142 17.87 4.94 -1.83
CA ASN A 142 19.23 5.38 -1.53
C ASN A 142 19.39 6.90 -1.51
N VAL A 143 18.29 7.66 -1.66
CA VAL A 143 18.29 9.11 -1.56
C VAL A 143 18.79 9.52 -0.16
N GLU A 144 19.94 10.21 -0.13
CA GLU A 144 20.49 10.79 1.10
C GLU A 144 19.52 11.81 1.73
N ASP A 145 19.53 11.93 3.05
CA ASP A 145 18.62 12.79 3.84
C ASP A 145 18.56 14.27 3.39
N ARG A 146 19.57 14.74 2.65
CA ARG A 146 19.67 16.12 2.14
C ARG A 146 18.99 16.33 0.79
N ASN A 147 18.56 15.26 0.14
CA ASN A 147 18.07 15.23 -1.23
C ASN A 147 16.60 14.81 -1.29
N GLU A 148 15.77 15.33 -0.39
CA GLU A 148 14.32 15.07 -0.31
C GLU A 148 13.57 15.22 -1.65
N TYR A 149 14.17 15.90 -2.64
CA TYR A 149 13.60 16.12 -3.98
C TYR A 149 14.26 15.32 -5.12
N ASN A 150 15.33 14.56 -4.87
CA ASN A 150 15.95 13.70 -5.89
C ASN A 150 15.23 12.34 -6.04
N PHE A 151 13.98 12.25 -5.58
CA PHE A 151 13.12 11.13 -5.95
C PHE A 151 12.86 11.19 -7.44
N ILE A 152 13.53 10.30 -8.18
CA ILE A 152 13.44 10.19 -9.63
C ILE A 152 11.98 9.89 -9.96
N PHE A 153 11.25 10.77 -10.66
CA PHE A 153 9.84 10.54 -10.98
C PHE A 153 9.49 10.90 -12.43
N CYS A 154 8.75 10.02 -13.12
CA CYS A 154 8.20 10.25 -14.45
C CYS A 154 6.67 10.08 -14.46
N GLY A 155 5.87 11.12 -14.21
CA GLY A 155 4.43 11.08 -14.55
C GLY A 155 3.51 12.07 -13.84
N LYS A 156 3.39 13.32 -14.31
CA LYS A 156 2.47 14.30 -13.67
C LYS A 156 0.98 13.86 -13.62
N ASN A 157 0.58 12.85 -14.38
CA ASN A 157 -0.81 12.41 -14.53
C ASN A 157 -1.19 11.20 -13.64
N VAL A 158 -0.28 10.70 -12.79
CA VAL A 158 -0.53 9.44 -12.05
C VAL A 158 -1.28 9.64 -10.73
N GLN A 159 -1.56 10.88 -10.35
CA GLN A 159 -2.24 11.19 -9.11
C GLN A 159 -3.57 10.42 -9.00
N GLU A 160 -3.83 9.89 -7.81
CA GLU A 160 -5.15 9.38 -7.49
C GLU A 160 -6.14 10.54 -7.43
N GLU A 161 -7.31 10.33 -8.02
CA GLU A 161 -8.42 11.27 -7.89
C GLU A 161 -8.92 11.18 -6.45
N ASN A 162 -8.39 12.07 -5.61
CA ASN A 162 -8.81 12.20 -4.24
C ASN A 162 -10.20 12.85 -4.23
N SER A 163 -11.18 12.19 -3.63
CA SER A 163 -12.54 12.71 -3.61
C SER A 163 -12.58 14.03 -2.83
N SER A 164 -13.41 14.97 -3.29
CA SER A 164 -13.68 16.20 -2.53
C SER A 164 -14.50 15.94 -1.26
N ILE A 165 -15.00 14.71 -1.08
CA ILE A 165 -15.73 14.27 0.10
C ILE A 165 -14.72 13.68 1.08
N ASN A 166 -14.40 14.42 2.14
CA ASN A 166 -13.67 13.87 3.28
C ASN A 166 -14.69 13.24 4.25
N ARG A 167 -14.77 11.91 4.24
CA ARG A 167 -15.66 11.11 5.07
C ARG A 167 -14.86 10.14 5.91
N LYS A 168 -14.83 10.41 7.21
CA LYS A 168 -14.38 9.45 8.21
C LYS A 168 -15.31 8.24 8.31
N PHE A 169 -14.75 7.07 8.55
CA PHE A 169 -15.48 5.86 8.90
C PHE A 169 -14.78 5.07 10.01
N SER A 170 -15.59 4.33 10.77
CA SER A 170 -15.15 3.37 11.78
C SER A 170 -16.12 2.20 11.80
N LEU A 171 -15.62 0.97 11.75
CA LEU A 171 -16.47 -0.23 11.73
C LEU A 171 -15.76 -1.47 12.30
N ILE A 172 -16.55 -2.47 12.65
CA ILE A 172 -16.06 -3.79 13.03
C ILE A 172 -15.95 -4.67 11.78
N PHE A 173 -14.81 -5.34 11.66
CA PHE A 173 -14.54 -6.30 10.60
C PHE A 173 -14.49 -7.71 11.18
N ASN A 174 -15.30 -8.61 10.61
CA ASN A 174 -15.59 -9.91 11.21
C ASN A 174 -14.39 -10.87 11.20
N PHE A 175 -13.31 -10.55 10.49
CA PHE A 175 -12.07 -11.31 10.61
C PHE A 175 -11.39 -10.96 11.94
N ASN A 176 -11.39 -11.96 12.84
CA ASN A 176 -10.81 -11.89 14.18
C ASN A 176 -11.30 -10.71 15.03
N ASN A 177 -12.52 -10.24 14.75
CA ASN A 177 -13.15 -9.08 15.38
C ASN A 177 -12.26 -7.82 15.36
N THR A 178 -11.51 -7.60 14.28
CA THR A 178 -10.66 -6.42 14.12
C THR A 178 -11.49 -5.15 13.99
N LEU A 179 -10.90 -4.03 14.42
CA LEU A 179 -11.48 -2.70 14.36
C LEU A 179 -10.86 -1.94 13.20
N ILE A 180 -11.69 -1.24 12.43
CA ILE A 180 -11.26 -0.43 11.30
C ILE A 180 -11.56 1.04 11.57
N LEU A 181 -10.57 1.89 11.28
CA LEU A 181 -10.67 3.35 11.32
C LEU A 181 -10.09 3.91 10.03
N GLY A 182 -10.78 4.81 9.34
CA GLY A 182 -10.23 5.36 8.10
C GLY A 182 -10.97 6.57 7.56
N TYR A 183 -10.52 7.01 6.40
CA TYR A 183 -11.08 8.12 5.64
C TYR A 183 -11.29 7.70 4.20
N GLN A 184 -12.44 8.08 3.64
CA GLN A 184 -12.63 8.24 2.21
C GLN A 184 -12.42 9.72 1.91
N GLY A 185 -11.48 10.05 1.02
CA GLY A 185 -11.01 11.40 0.81
C GLY A 185 -10.25 11.95 2.01
N TYR A 186 -9.04 12.45 1.80
CA TYR A 186 -8.20 12.96 2.89
C TYR A 186 -7.27 14.08 2.43
N ASP A 187 -7.12 15.09 3.29
CA ASP A 187 -6.13 16.14 3.12
C ASP A 187 -4.80 15.75 3.77
N LEU A 188 -3.82 16.65 3.69
CA LEU A 188 -2.49 16.46 4.28
C LEU A 188 -2.56 16.16 5.79
N TYR A 189 -3.48 16.82 6.51
CA TYR A 189 -3.67 16.60 7.95
C TYR A 189 -4.16 15.17 8.21
N HIS A 190 -5.23 14.75 7.56
CA HIS A 190 -5.84 13.43 7.81
C HIS A 190 -4.96 12.28 7.33
N TYR A 191 -4.22 12.46 6.22
CA TYR A 191 -3.22 11.50 5.75
C TYR A 191 -2.15 11.23 6.83
N TRP A 192 -1.48 12.28 7.31
CA TRP A 192 -0.44 12.14 8.33
C TRP A 192 -0.98 11.78 9.70
N PHE A 193 -2.20 12.22 10.04
CA PHE A 193 -2.86 11.84 11.29
C PHE A 193 -3.17 10.34 11.33
N LEU A 194 -3.57 9.75 10.21
CA LEU A 194 -3.80 8.31 10.13
C LEU A 194 -2.49 7.51 10.17
N ILE A 195 -1.42 7.99 9.52
CA ILE A 195 -0.07 7.38 9.65
C ILE A 195 0.42 7.44 11.09
N PHE A 196 0.29 8.61 11.75
CA PHE A 196 0.62 8.76 13.16
C PHE A 196 -0.20 7.81 14.04
N SER A 197 -1.52 7.74 13.80
CA SER A 197 -2.42 6.88 14.57
C SER A 197 -2.09 5.41 14.39
N TRP A 198 -1.69 4.99 13.19
CA TRP A 198 -1.21 3.63 12.93
C TRP A 198 0.02 3.31 13.79
N VAL A 199 1.03 4.18 13.81
CA VAL A 199 2.25 3.98 14.60
C VAL A 199 1.93 3.93 16.09
N MET A 200 1.05 4.82 16.57
CA MET A 200 0.60 4.84 17.96
C MET A 200 -0.08 3.54 18.37
N LEU A 201 -1.04 3.08 17.55
CA LEU A 201 -1.80 1.86 17.81
C LEU A 201 -0.90 0.62 17.71
N GLU A 202 0.00 0.54 16.73
CA GLU A 202 0.91 -0.60 16.60
C GLU A 202 1.87 -0.72 17.78
N ASN A 203 2.48 0.40 18.20
CA ASN A 203 3.35 0.41 19.37
C ASN A 203 2.60 0.05 20.64
N TYR A 204 1.36 0.53 20.79
CA TYR A 204 0.53 0.16 21.93
C TYR A 204 0.13 -1.32 21.90
N CYS A 205 -0.28 -1.84 20.74
CA CYS A 205 -0.59 -3.27 20.56
C CYS A 205 0.60 -4.14 20.95
N SER A 206 1.79 -3.80 20.45
CA SER A 206 3.02 -4.50 20.80
C SER A 206 3.34 -4.38 22.29
N TYR A 207 3.25 -3.18 22.86
CA TYR A 207 3.46 -2.95 24.29
C TYR A 207 2.52 -3.79 25.16
N PHE A 208 1.21 -3.70 24.89
CA PHE A 208 0.18 -4.35 25.68
C PHE A 208 0.24 -5.88 25.52
N GLN A 209 0.22 -6.39 24.30
CA GLN A 209 0.21 -7.83 24.06
C GLN A 209 1.49 -8.49 24.60
N ARG A 210 2.66 -7.92 24.29
CA ARG A 210 3.93 -8.55 24.66
C ARG A 210 4.28 -8.36 26.12
N TYR A 211 4.16 -7.14 26.64
CA TYR A 211 4.70 -6.80 27.96
C TYR A 211 3.66 -6.79 29.07
N GLN A 212 2.38 -6.56 28.76
CA GLN A 212 1.30 -6.68 29.76
C GLN A 212 0.71 -8.09 29.78
N LEU A 213 0.53 -8.72 28.61
CA LEU A 213 -0.10 -10.04 28.52
C LEU A 213 0.87 -11.21 28.30
N GLY A 214 2.14 -10.96 27.95
CA GLY A 214 3.11 -12.02 27.67
C GLY A 214 2.84 -12.80 26.37
N ILE A 215 2.04 -12.24 25.45
CA ILE A 215 1.68 -12.86 24.17
C ILE A 215 2.71 -12.46 23.12
N TYR A 216 3.35 -13.46 22.52
CA TYR A 216 4.40 -13.26 21.50
C TYR A 216 3.87 -13.28 20.07
N TYR A 217 2.75 -13.98 19.84
CA TYR A 217 2.10 -14.07 18.54
C TYR A 217 0.72 -13.42 18.66
N TYR A 218 0.60 -12.21 18.16
CA TYR A 218 -0.62 -11.42 18.17
C TYR A 218 -0.85 -10.80 16.80
N GLU A 219 -2.09 -10.40 16.55
CA GLU A 219 -2.43 -9.63 15.38
C GLU A 219 -1.82 -8.24 15.47
N ILE A 220 -1.22 -7.78 14.37
CA ILE A 220 -0.61 -6.45 14.28
C ILE A 220 -1.62 -5.45 13.72
N THR A 221 -1.31 -4.18 13.95
CA THR A 221 -2.00 -3.05 13.32
C THR A 221 -1.39 -2.79 11.96
N VAL A 222 -2.23 -2.74 10.94
CA VAL A 222 -1.83 -2.49 9.55
C VAL A 222 -2.44 -1.19 9.03
N LEU A 223 -1.74 -0.55 8.11
CA LEU A 223 -2.19 0.65 7.40
C LEU A 223 -2.29 0.32 5.92
N ASP A 224 -3.49 0.42 5.38
CA ASP A 224 -3.80 0.10 4.00
C ASP A 224 -4.45 1.29 3.29
N HIS A 225 -4.42 1.23 1.96
CA HIS A 225 -5.05 2.21 1.10
C HIS A 225 -5.60 1.56 -0.18
N PHE A 226 -6.60 2.20 -0.76
CA PHE A 226 -7.16 1.84 -2.05
C PHE A 226 -7.90 3.05 -2.63
N ARG A 227 -7.43 3.59 -3.76
CA ARG A 227 -7.95 4.83 -4.35
C ARG A 227 -7.93 5.99 -3.34
N ASP A 228 -9.07 6.64 -3.12
CA ASP A 228 -9.30 7.71 -2.14
C ASP A 228 -9.54 7.19 -0.72
N TYR A 229 -9.44 5.88 -0.47
CA TYR A 229 -9.61 5.29 0.86
C TYR A 229 -8.26 5.00 1.50
N MET A 230 -8.14 5.34 2.78
CA MET A 230 -7.01 4.96 3.63
C MET A 230 -7.54 4.56 5.00
N TRP A 231 -7.07 3.43 5.53
CA TRP A 231 -7.56 2.91 6.80
C TRP A 231 -6.51 2.17 7.60
N ILE A 232 -6.76 2.10 8.90
CA ILE A 232 -6.05 1.28 9.86
C ILE A 232 -6.94 0.09 10.19
N THR A 233 -6.37 -1.11 10.14
CA THR A 233 -6.97 -2.29 10.78
C THR A 233 -6.19 -2.58 12.04
N THR A 234 -6.86 -2.64 13.19
CA THR A 234 -6.22 -2.85 14.49
C THR A 234 -6.95 -3.94 15.30
N PRO A 235 -6.25 -4.72 16.14
CA PRO A 235 -6.88 -5.75 16.96
C PRO A 235 -7.92 -5.18 17.94
N ASN A 236 -8.96 -5.96 18.26
CA ASN A 236 -9.90 -5.57 19.32
C ASN A 236 -9.34 -5.93 20.70
N ILE A 237 -8.47 -5.06 21.21
CA ILE A 237 -7.83 -5.18 22.54
C ILE A 237 -8.31 -4.07 23.48
N ASP A 238 -7.77 -4.03 24.70
CA ASP A 238 -8.05 -2.93 25.62
C ASP A 238 -7.10 -1.75 25.38
N TYR A 239 -7.63 -0.67 24.80
CA TYR A 239 -6.91 0.58 24.57
C TYR A 239 -7.02 1.59 25.72
N SER A 240 -7.69 1.26 26.83
CA SER A 240 -7.82 2.20 27.95
C SER A 240 -6.49 2.56 28.61
N GLY A 241 -5.46 1.71 28.45
CA GLY A 241 -4.11 1.96 28.92
C GLY A 241 -3.27 2.85 28.00
N LEU A 242 -3.76 3.18 26.80
CA LEU A 242 -3.14 4.19 25.94
C LEU A 242 -3.53 5.56 26.50
N ASP A 243 -2.70 6.10 27.39
CA ASP A 243 -2.96 7.36 28.10
C ASP A 243 -2.15 8.55 27.53
N LEU A 244 -2.26 9.72 28.16
CA LEU A 244 -1.54 10.92 27.76
C LEU A 244 0.00 10.73 27.80
N ILE A 245 0.52 9.96 28.74
CA ILE A 245 1.96 9.73 28.86
C ILE A 245 2.44 8.89 27.67
N PHE A 246 1.72 7.81 27.36
CA PHE A 246 2.00 7.00 26.18
C PHE A 246 1.90 7.83 24.90
N PHE A 247 0.87 8.67 24.78
CA PHE A 247 0.69 9.58 23.65
C PHE A 247 1.88 10.52 23.44
N GLU A 248 2.31 11.25 24.47
CA GLU A 248 3.41 12.22 24.32
C GLU A 248 4.75 11.54 24.02
N LYS A 249 4.99 10.35 24.61
CA LYS A 249 6.19 9.54 24.30
C LYS A 249 6.14 9.00 22.87
N GLY A 250 5.00 8.46 22.45
CA GLY A 250 4.80 7.95 21.10
C GLY A 250 4.89 9.06 20.05
N LYS A 251 4.34 10.24 20.31
CA LYS A 251 4.51 11.43 19.45
C LYS A 251 5.97 11.83 19.34
N SER A 252 6.70 11.91 20.44
CA SER A 252 8.14 12.22 20.41
C SER A 252 8.93 11.19 19.59
N TYR A 253 8.60 9.90 19.73
CA TYR A 253 9.20 8.82 18.94
C TYR A 253 8.89 8.95 17.45
N PHE A 254 7.62 9.17 17.10
CA PHE A 254 7.18 9.35 15.71
C PHE A 254 7.85 10.55 15.03
N ILE A 255 7.99 11.68 15.73
CA ILE A 255 8.73 12.84 15.24
C ILE A 255 10.22 12.51 15.05
N GLY A 256 10.81 11.70 15.95
CA GLY A 256 12.18 11.18 15.77
C GLY A 256 12.32 10.38 14.47
N LEU A 257 11.40 9.44 14.20
CA LEU A 257 11.38 8.66 12.97
C LEU A 257 11.26 9.54 11.70
N LEU A 258 10.45 10.59 11.75
CA LEU A 258 10.34 11.56 10.64
C LEU A 258 11.66 12.29 10.41
N ARG A 259 12.32 12.77 11.48
CA ARG A 259 13.63 13.45 11.38
C ARG A 259 14.71 12.53 10.82
N ASP A 260 14.69 11.26 11.23
CA ASP A 260 15.57 10.19 10.75
C ASP A 260 15.13 9.61 9.39
N PHE A 261 14.16 10.25 8.73
CA PHE A 261 13.69 9.95 7.38
C PHE A 261 13.14 8.53 7.14
N TRP A 262 12.66 7.86 8.20
CA TRP A 262 12.05 6.53 8.12
C TRP A 262 10.82 6.49 7.22
N PHE A 263 10.05 7.59 7.16
CA PHE A 263 8.81 7.68 6.39
C PHE A 263 8.98 8.27 4.98
N LYS A 264 10.19 8.25 4.41
CA LYS A 264 10.48 8.77 3.05
C LYS A 264 9.51 8.28 1.97
N GLU A 265 9.12 7.01 2.00
CA GLU A 265 8.15 6.45 1.05
C GLU A 265 6.73 6.98 1.26
N LYS A 266 6.32 7.20 2.51
CA LYS A 266 5.00 7.80 2.81
C LYS A 266 4.96 9.29 2.42
N LEU A 267 6.07 10.00 2.56
CA LEU A 267 6.23 11.35 2.06
C LEU A 267 6.17 11.38 0.53
N PHE A 268 6.85 10.45 -0.13
CA PHE A 268 6.81 10.26 -1.58
C PHE A 268 5.38 10.00 -2.07
N PHE A 269 4.65 9.06 -1.46
CA PHE A 269 3.25 8.80 -1.84
C PHE A 269 2.35 10.00 -1.60
N GLY A 270 2.49 10.70 -0.47
CA GLY A 270 1.74 11.94 -0.21
C GLY A 270 1.91 12.94 -1.35
N ASN A 271 3.16 13.25 -1.70
CA ASN A 271 3.49 14.24 -2.72
C ASN A 271 3.05 13.83 -4.14
N TYR A 272 3.34 12.59 -4.56
CA TYR A 272 3.24 12.19 -5.96
C TYR A 272 2.04 11.31 -6.28
N MET A 273 1.64 10.43 -5.36
CA MET A 273 0.51 9.53 -5.56
C MET A 273 -0.82 10.20 -5.17
N TYR A 274 -0.86 10.91 -4.04
CA TYR A 274 -2.11 11.45 -3.49
C TYR A 274 -2.32 12.95 -3.71
N GLY A 275 -1.35 13.63 -4.33
CA GLY A 275 -1.44 15.07 -4.61
C GLY A 275 -1.50 15.92 -3.34
N LEU A 276 -0.83 15.49 -2.28
CA LEU A 276 -0.71 16.18 -0.98
C LEU A 276 0.73 16.68 -0.81
N PRO A 277 1.15 17.71 -1.57
CA PRO A 277 2.53 18.16 -1.53
C PRO A 277 2.87 18.76 -0.17
N ALA A 278 3.96 18.29 0.41
CA ALA A 278 4.51 18.80 1.67
C ALA A 278 5.97 18.39 1.79
N THR A 279 6.76 19.28 2.38
CA THR A 279 8.13 19.01 2.81
C THR A 279 8.12 18.22 4.13
N ARG A 280 9.23 17.54 4.42
CA ARG A 280 9.45 16.83 5.67
C ARG A 280 9.30 17.74 6.89
N ASP A 281 9.81 18.97 6.81
CA ASP A 281 9.72 19.93 7.91
C ASP A 281 8.28 20.40 8.14
N GLU A 282 7.51 20.60 7.07
CA GLU A 282 6.07 20.90 7.18
C GLU A 282 5.30 19.73 7.79
N VAL A 283 5.63 18.50 7.42
CA VAL A 283 5.06 17.29 8.02
C VAL A 283 5.43 17.16 9.49
N ILE A 284 6.68 17.44 9.87
CA ILE A 284 7.10 17.43 11.27
C ILE A 284 6.31 18.47 12.07
N ALA A 285 6.23 19.71 11.59
CA ALA A 285 5.47 20.77 12.27
C ALA A 285 3.98 20.42 12.39
N LEU A 286 3.40 19.82 11.35
CA LEU A 286 2.04 19.30 11.36
C LEU A 286 1.85 18.23 12.44
N CYS A 287 2.73 17.24 12.51
CA CYS A 287 2.63 16.15 13.47
C CYS A 287 2.92 16.59 14.92
N GLU A 288 3.77 17.61 15.12
CA GLU A 288 3.96 18.25 16.42
C GLU A 288 2.67 18.91 16.93
N SER A 289 1.80 19.38 16.02
CA SER A 289 0.50 19.98 16.37
C SER A 289 -0.57 18.97 16.79
N PHE A 290 -0.34 17.66 16.60
CA PHE A 290 -1.32 16.64 16.97
C PHE A 290 -1.55 16.65 18.49
N SER A 291 -2.82 16.81 18.86
CA SER A 291 -3.23 16.95 20.27
C SER A 291 -3.84 15.65 20.79
N TRP A 292 -3.60 15.40 22.09
CA TRP A 292 -4.19 14.29 22.80
C TRP A 292 -5.72 14.28 22.73
N ASN A 293 -6.36 15.44 22.95
CA ASN A 293 -7.83 15.56 22.91
C ASN A 293 -8.40 15.14 21.55
N TYR A 294 -7.74 15.56 20.46
CA TYR A 294 -8.16 15.16 19.12
C TYR A 294 -7.95 13.65 18.90
N PHE A 295 -6.81 13.09 19.32
CA PHE A 295 -6.56 11.66 19.24
C PHE A 295 -7.57 10.83 20.05
N GLN A 296 -7.91 11.24 21.27
CA GLN A 296 -8.94 10.58 22.06
C GLN A 296 -10.29 10.57 21.37
N LYS A 297 -10.71 11.73 20.84
CA LYS A 297 -12.00 11.89 20.18
C LYS A 297 -12.04 11.10 18.88
N GLU A 298 -10.99 11.17 18.08
CA GLU A 298 -11.01 10.66 16.72
C GLU A 298 -10.57 9.20 16.59
N VAL A 299 -9.81 8.68 17.56
CA VAL A 299 -9.27 7.30 17.52
C VAL A 299 -9.81 6.47 18.69
N LEU A 300 -9.50 6.86 19.94
CA LEU A 300 -9.78 5.99 21.09
C LEU A 300 -11.27 5.84 21.40
N THR A 301 -12.04 6.91 21.30
CA THR A 301 -13.48 6.89 21.57
C THR A 301 -14.20 5.94 20.60
N PRO A 302 -14.01 6.05 19.27
CA PRO A 302 -14.54 5.08 18.32
C PRO A 302 -14.13 3.63 18.62
N LEU A 303 -12.86 3.36 18.94
CA LEU A 303 -12.40 2.00 19.25
C LEU A 303 -13.13 1.42 20.47
N ASN A 304 -13.27 2.23 21.53
CA ASN A 304 -13.94 1.82 22.76
C ASN A 304 -15.46 1.66 22.58
N GLU A 305 -16.09 2.45 21.72
CA GLU A 305 -17.52 2.33 21.40
C GLU A 305 -17.82 1.09 20.57
N MET A 306 -17.00 0.81 19.54
CA MET A 306 -17.15 -0.40 18.72
C MET A 306 -17.05 -1.68 19.56
N LYS A 307 -16.16 -1.70 20.56
CA LYS A 307 -16.04 -2.83 21.50
C LYS A 307 -17.32 -3.11 22.31
N LYS A 308 -18.13 -2.09 22.61
CA LYS A 308 -19.37 -2.25 23.39
C LYS A 308 -20.53 -2.83 22.57
N GLY A 309 -20.43 -2.81 21.24
CA GLY A 309 -21.46 -3.30 20.31
C GLY A 309 -21.19 -4.67 19.70
N ALA A 310 -20.13 -5.36 20.13
CA ALA A 310 -19.70 -6.67 19.64
C ALA A 310 -20.21 -7.82 20.51
#